data_AF-A0A397MEZ7-F1
#
_entry.id   AF-A0A397MEZ7-F1
#
_cell.length_a   1.000
_cell.length_b   1.000
_cell.length_c   1.000
_cell.angle_alpha   90.00
_cell.angle_beta   90.00
_cell.angle_gamma   90.00
#
_symmetry.space_group_name_H-M   'P 1'
#
loop_
_entity.id
_entity.type
_entity.pdbx_description
1 polymer ?
#
loop_
_entity_poly.entity_id
_entity_poly.type
_entity_poly.pdbx_seq_one_letter_code
_entity_poly.pdbx_strand_id
1 'polypeptide(L)'
;MNLMGQGIEEASPDGLHLHLLSVSQAVLEGNRTPETNKALVAIYLRAKECSLARQELVMTIVGCAYLSQRMSPGGLGVRESDFFELACADLEALDSLHTSPLRLYPLLHDYYRSRNDEVAAAAIKAEMKERLSGIQIDVSPLLALPFIVAYELGELDLMRSVVDNLCRRYATDPHLEETVSNAAIYTSSPMLLDCLPAELKQRSLNRPEVKLLMALHDKDSTAVLRAADFLATDKSYDSLCRSYCVAEPLFRYLGLDHETGHFINGCWGSMYFWEASFADQLIEWLPAGDGRKKLLLTFLHFVCIDLPADVVKELAELFEENPSYDSYLELPSTAFEVLDPQIFARFLVDAARMSPDEEFYFGDDDWSWDRFIPALKVFLQTIEPVEREALEQRLEGWGVPVHPTLSQNLAGMSLPDDVRNALAVLEGSLASLEPAQLPYLQLALTRIAGAVPDLVSPAVSHDVSIAAYNKLITPRYLTKVGEDRMRKLAKRYGAAGVLRGIEALMASSGFDSQADNAFDALSMKLVELQGTLQPRRAYLAGVLRKRLPKLNTHWLDQQVVEAMKRGVDIEQMIELAKVVTSWDMWSDGIEDLRPY
;
A
#
# COMPACT_ATOMS: atom_id res chain seq x y z
N MET A 1 -10.14 -27.95 -19.36
CA MET A 1 -10.28 -29.40 -19.65
C MET A 1 -11.62 -29.84 -19.06
N ASN A 2 -12.60 -30.24 -19.89
CA ASN A 2 -13.93 -30.65 -19.42
C ASN A 2 -13.86 -32.12 -19.00
N LEU A 3 -13.45 -32.41 -17.76
CA LEU A 3 -13.27 -33.79 -17.26
C LEU A 3 -14.41 -34.30 -16.36
N MET A 4 -15.42 -33.49 -16.05
CA MET A 4 -16.43 -33.84 -15.04
C MET A 4 -17.87 -33.80 -15.54
N GLY A 5 -18.11 -34.40 -16.71
CA GLY A 5 -19.44 -34.73 -17.21
C GLY A 5 -19.67 -36.24 -17.18
N GLN A 6 -20.63 -36.69 -16.38
CA GLN A 6 -21.22 -38.06 -16.34
C GLN A 6 -20.37 -39.23 -15.79
N GLY A 7 -19.04 -39.12 -15.65
CA GLY A 7 -18.19 -40.28 -15.31
C GLY A 7 -18.12 -40.73 -13.84
N ILE A 8 -18.28 -39.83 -12.86
CA ILE A 8 -18.09 -40.17 -11.43
C ILE A 8 -19.15 -41.15 -10.91
N GLU A 9 -20.40 -41.02 -11.38
CA GLU A 9 -21.50 -41.92 -11.01
C GLU A 9 -21.27 -43.35 -11.49
N GLU A 10 -20.49 -43.55 -12.55
CA GLU A 10 -20.15 -44.84 -13.14
C GLU A 10 -18.75 -45.35 -12.75
N ALA A 11 -18.03 -44.62 -11.88
CA ALA A 11 -16.64 -44.91 -11.55
C ALA A 11 -16.45 -46.22 -10.75
N SER A 12 -15.43 -46.99 -11.12
CA SER A 12 -14.92 -48.13 -10.35
C SER A 12 -14.08 -47.65 -9.15
N PRO A 13 -13.63 -48.54 -8.23
CA PRO A 13 -12.68 -48.19 -7.17
C PRO A 13 -11.45 -47.40 -7.67
N ASP A 14 -10.81 -47.89 -8.74
CA ASP A 14 -9.67 -47.20 -9.37
C ASP A 14 -10.10 -45.87 -10.00
N GLY A 15 -11.30 -45.82 -10.58
CA GLY A 15 -11.88 -44.60 -11.14
C GLY A 15 -12.09 -43.52 -10.07
N LEU A 16 -12.60 -43.88 -8.90
CA LEU A 16 -12.78 -42.95 -7.77
C LEU A 16 -11.44 -42.39 -7.29
N HIS A 17 -10.41 -43.23 -7.19
CA HIS A 17 -9.06 -42.78 -6.87
C HIS A 17 -8.51 -41.81 -7.92
N LEU A 18 -8.65 -42.12 -9.22
CA LEU A 18 -8.23 -41.22 -10.30
C LEU A 18 -8.98 -39.87 -10.27
N HIS A 19 -10.28 -39.87 -9.95
CA HIS A 19 -11.04 -38.64 -9.77
C HIS A 19 -10.54 -37.84 -8.56
N LEU A 20 -10.22 -38.52 -7.45
CA LEU A 20 -9.66 -37.86 -6.27
C LEU A 20 -8.27 -37.25 -6.55
N LEU A 21 -7.41 -37.96 -7.29
CA LEU A 21 -6.12 -37.44 -7.77
C LEU A 21 -6.30 -36.20 -8.66
N SER A 22 -7.27 -36.23 -9.58
CA SER A 22 -7.58 -35.08 -10.44
C SER A 22 -8.04 -33.87 -9.62
N VAL A 23 -8.84 -34.09 -8.57
CA VAL A 23 -9.24 -33.01 -7.65
C VAL A 23 -8.03 -32.49 -6.88
N SER A 24 -7.19 -33.38 -6.34
CA SER A 24 -5.95 -33.03 -5.66
C SER A 24 -5.05 -32.13 -6.51
N GLN A 25 -4.84 -32.51 -7.78
CA GLN A 25 -4.06 -31.71 -8.74
C GLN A 25 -4.71 -30.34 -9.02
N ALA A 26 -6.03 -30.28 -9.20
CA ALA A 26 -6.74 -29.01 -9.40
C ALA A 26 -6.59 -28.06 -8.20
N VAL A 27 -6.58 -28.59 -6.97
CA VAL A 27 -6.35 -27.80 -5.75
C VAL A 27 -4.93 -27.22 -5.72
N LEU A 28 -3.93 -27.99 -6.17
CA LEU A 28 -2.53 -27.55 -6.25
C LEU A 28 -2.31 -26.47 -7.31
N GLU A 29 -2.98 -26.58 -8.45
CA GLU A 29 -2.94 -25.58 -9.54
C GLU A 29 -3.71 -24.28 -9.22
N GLY A 30 -4.30 -24.17 -8.02
CA GLY A 30 -5.10 -23.01 -7.62
C GLY A 30 -6.49 -22.96 -8.24
N ASN A 31 -6.93 -24.02 -8.93
CA ASN A 31 -8.24 -24.14 -9.60
C ASN A 31 -9.36 -24.50 -8.61
N ARG A 32 -9.52 -23.67 -7.56
CA ARG A 32 -10.53 -23.84 -6.51
C ARG A 32 -11.88 -23.28 -6.98
N THR A 33 -12.77 -24.17 -7.43
CA THR A 33 -14.08 -23.79 -7.99
C THR A 33 -15.23 -24.53 -7.27
N PRO A 34 -16.46 -23.99 -7.30
CA PRO A 34 -17.64 -24.72 -6.83
C PRO A 34 -17.79 -26.11 -7.48
N GLU A 35 -17.34 -26.28 -8.72
CA GLU A 35 -17.34 -27.54 -9.46
C GLU A 35 -16.36 -28.55 -8.85
N THR A 36 -15.18 -28.11 -8.43
CA THR A 36 -14.18 -28.93 -7.71
C THR A 36 -14.75 -29.42 -6.36
N ASN A 37 -15.45 -28.55 -5.62
CA ASN A 37 -16.13 -28.92 -4.37
C ASN A 37 -17.26 -29.95 -4.59
N LYS A 38 -18.11 -29.73 -5.61
CA LYS A 38 -19.17 -30.69 -5.96
C LYS A 38 -18.62 -32.06 -6.33
N ALA A 39 -17.51 -32.10 -7.06
CA ALA A 39 -16.86 -33.36 -7.42
C ALA A 39 -16.33 -34.10 -6.21
N LEU A 40 -15.72 -33.40 -5.25
CA LEU A 40 -15.24 -34.01 -4.01
C LEU A 40 -16.38 -34.65 -3.20
N VAL A 41 -17.51 -33.95 -3.08
CA VAL A 41 -18.71 -34.49 -2.41
C VAL A 41 -19.25 -35.70 -3.17
N ALA A 42 -19.28 -35.65 -4.51
CA ALA A 42 -19.72 -36.77 -5.34
C ALA A 42 -18.82 -38.00 -5.19
N ILE A 43 -17.49 -37.83 -5.15
CA ILE A 43 -16.52 -38.91 -4.90
C ILE A 43 -16.77 -39.53 -3.53
N TYR A 44 -16.93 -38.72 -2.48
CA TYR A 44 -17.23 -39.19 -1.13
C TYR A 44 -18.52 -40.00 -1.05
N LEU A 45 -19.62 -39.47 -1.60
CA LEU A 45 -20.91 -40.17 -1.61
C LEU A 45 -20.81 -41.49 -2.38
N ARG A 46 -20.13 -41.48 -3.53
CA ARG A 46 -19.97 -42.68 -4.35
C ARG A 46 -19.09 -43.73 -3.69
N ALA A 47 -18.04 -43.34 -2.99
CA ALA A 47 -17.18 -44.25 -2.24
C ALA A 47 -17.96 -45.07 -1.21
N LYS A 48 -18.99 -44.48 -0.59
CA LYS A 48 -19.87 -45.16 0.37
C LYS A 48 -20.83 -46.17 -0.28
N GLU A 49 -21.17 -45.98 -1.55
CA GLU A 49 -22.04 -46.86 -2.31
C GLU A 49 -21.26 -47.99 -3.00
N CYS A 50 -20.01 -47.73 -3.38
CA CYS A 50 -19.12 -48.70 -3.98
C CYS A 50 -18.63 -49.72 -2.95
N SER A 51 -18.52 -50.99 -3.35
CA SER A 51 -17.93 -52.04 -2.51
C SER A 51 -16.40 -51.94 -2.51
N LEU A 52 -15.86 -50.93 -1.83
CA LEU A 52 -14.43 -50.73 -1.65
C LEU A 52 -13.86 -51.66 -0.58
N ALA A 53 -12.57 -52.01 -0.68
CA ALA A 53 -11.87 -52.56 0.45
C ALA A 53 -11.83 -51.53 1.59
N ARG A 54 -11.87 -51.97 2.85
CA ARG A 54 -11.92 -51.06 4.02
C ARG A 54 -10.81 -49.98 3.97
N GLN A 55 -9.61 -50.36 3.59
CA GLN A 55 -8.48 -49.43 3.50
C GLN A 55 -8.69 -48.38 2.41
N GLU A 56 -9.16 -48.78 1.23
CA GLU A 56 -9.45 -47.84 0.12
C GLU A 56 -10.57 -46.87 0.48
N LEU A 57 -11.63 -47.37 1.14
CA LEU A 57 -12.73 -46.54 1.64
C LEU A 57 -12.20 -45.49 2.63
N VAL A 58 -11.43 -45.92 3.63
CA VAL A 58 -10.82 -45.01 4.61
C VAL A 58 -9.94 -43.97 3.93
N MET A 59 -9.04 -44.37 3.04
CA MET A 59 -8.14 -43.42 2.36
C MET A 59 -8.91 -42.44 1.46
N THR A 60 -9.97 -42.90 0.80
CA THR A 60 -10.85 -42.03 0.00
C THR A 60 -11.55 -41.00 0.88
N ILE A 61 -12.14 -41.42 2.01
CA ILE A 61 -12.84 -40.50 2.92
C ILE A 61 -11.86 -39.50 3.57
N VAL A 62 -10.70 -39.96 4.05
CA VAL A 62 -9.67 -39.07 4.62
C VAL A 62 -9.17 -38.09 3.56
N GLY A 63 -8.93 -38.57 2.34
CA GLY A 63 -8.51 -37.73 1.22
C GLY A 63 -9.55 -36.66 0.87
N CYS A 64 -10.83 -37.04 0.84
CA CYS A 64 -11.93 -36.10 0.65
C CYS A 64 -11.98 -35.05 1.76
N ALA A 65 -11.94 -35.46 3.02
CA ALA A 65 -11.98 -34.54 4.15
C ALA A 65 -10.77 -33.57 4.16
N TYR A 66 -9.58 -34.07 3.86
CA TYR A 66 -8.35 -33.26 3.78
C TYR A 66 -8.44 -32.22 2.65
N LEU A 67 -8.84 -32.63 1.44
CA LEU A 67 -8.97 -31.71 0.30
C LEU A 67 -10.13 -30.72 0.48
N SER A 68 -11.22 -31.09 1.17
CA SER A 68 -12.30 -30.17 1.48
C SER A 68 -11.81 -28.98 2.31
N GLN A 69 -11.00 -29.24 3.33
CA GLN A 69 -10.46 -28.20 4.20
C GLN A 69 -9.44 -27.30 3.46
N ARG A 70 -8.87 -27.77 2.36
CA ARG A 70 -7.99 -27.00 1.48
C ARG A 70 -8.73 -26.07 0.53
N MET A 71 -9.96 -26.43 0.17
CA MET A 71 -10.74 -25.76 -0.86
C MET A 71 -11.63 -24.63 -0.36
N SER A 72 -11.75 -24.40 0.95
CA SER A 72 -12.60 -23.34 1.50
C SER A 72 -11.87 -21.99 1.66
N PRO A 73 -11.95 -21.04 0.71
CA PRO A 73 -11.89 -19.63 1.03
C PRO A 73 -13.27 -19.24 1.58
N GLY A 74 -13.30 -18.62 2.77
CA GLY A 74 -14.54 -18.06 3.30
C GLY A 74 -15.15 -17.10 2.27
N GLY A 75 -16.33 -17.44 1.73
CA GLY A 75 -16.97 -16.63 0.70
C GLY A 75 -17.98 -17.33 -0.20
N LEU A 76 -18.02 -18.66 -0.24
CA LEU A 76 -19.00 -19.41 -1.05
C LEU A 76 -20.10 -20.05 -0.22
N GLY A 77 -20.80 -19.25 0.59
CA GLY A 77 -22.26 -19.32 0.86
C GLY A 77 -22.98 -20.67 1.03
N VAL A 78 -22.31 -21.75 1.40
CA VAL A 78 -22.92 -23.05 1.72
C VAL A 78 -22.33 -23.53 3.04
N ARG A 79 -23.13 -24.21 3.85
CA ARG A 79 -22.76 -24.77 5.15
C ARG A 79 -21.67 -25.85 5.00
N GLU A 80 -20.43 -25.44 4.79
CA GLU A 80 -19.25 -26.30 4.56
C GLU A 80 -18.77 -26.99 5.85
N SER A 81 -19.22 -26.56 7.03
CA SER A 81 -19.01 -27.24 8.31
C SER A 81 -19.60 -28.66 8.36
N ASP A 82 -20.57 -28.96 7.48
CA ASP A 82 -21.30 -30.23 7.54
C ASP A 82 -20.52 -31.37 6.84
N PHE A 83 -19.77 -31.11 5.76
CA PHE A 83 -19.11 -32.19 4.99
C PHE A 83 -17.90 -32.79 5.73
N PHE A 84 -17.03 -31.94 6.27
CA PHE A 84 -15.85 -32.40 7.00
C PHE A 84 -16.23 -33.21 8.25
N GLU A 85 -17.21 -32.72 9.03
CA GLU A 85 -17.67 -33.45 10.21
C GLU A 85 -18.43 -34.74 9.83
N LEU A 86 -19.16 -34.76 8.71
CA LEU A 86 -19.74 -36.01 8.18
C LEU A 86 -18.66 -37.03 7.84
N ALA A 87 -17.59 -36.62 7.15
CA ALA A 87 -16.48 -37.51 6.82
C ALA A 87 -15.74 -37.99 8.08
N CYS A 88 -15.52 -37.11 9.07
CA CYS A 88 -14.97 -37.48 10.36
C CYS A 88 -15.85 -38.50 11.11
N ALA A 89 -17.17 -38.31 11.13
CA ALA A 89 -18.12 -39.23 11.75
C ALA A 89 -18.12 -40.61 11.07
N ASP A 90 -18.04 -40.66 9.75
CA ASP A 90 -17.90 -41.91 9.00
C ASP A 90 -16.56 -42.62 9.31
N LEU A 91 -15.47 -41.85 9.44
CA LEU A 91 -14.17 -42.41 9.84
C LEU A 91 -14.18 -42.96 11.26
N GLU A 92 -14.87 -42.31 12.19
CA GLU A 92 -15.11 -42.81 13.55
C GLU A 92 -15.92 -44.11 13.53
N ALA A 93 -16.98 -44.17 12.73
CA ALA A 93 -17.77 -45.39 12.56
C ALA A 93 -16.97 -46.55 11.94
N LEU A 94 -15.91 -46.24 11.21
CA LEU A 94 -14.96 -47.20 10.65
C LEU A 94 -13.77 -47.50 11.57
N ASP A 95 -13.78 -47.02 12.83
CA ASP A 95 -12.68 -47.12 13.80
C ASP A 95 -11.33 -46.65 13.22
N SER A 96 -11.35 -45.61 12.39
CA SER A 96 -10.14 -45.08 11.74
C SER A 96 -9.35 -44.19 12.68
N LEU A 97 -8.05 -44.46 12.81
CA LEU A 97 -7.12 -43.63 13.58
C LEU A 97 -6.78 -42.29 12.88
N HIS A 98 -7.29 -42.04 11.67
CA HIS A 98 -7.03 -40.78 10.94
C HIS A 98 -7.85 -39.61 11.47
N THR A 99 -8.99 -39.84 12.12
CA THR A 99 -9.91 -38.77 12.52
C THR A 99 -9.25 -37.76 13.46
N SER A 100 -8.60 -38.25 14.52
CA SER A 100 -7.99 -37.40 15.54
C SER A 100 -6.91 -36.46 14.99
N PRO A 101 -5.89 -36.92 14.24
CA PRO A 101 -4.92 -36.01 13.63
C PRO A 101 -5.53 -35.12 12.55
N LEU A 102 -6.55 -35.58 11.80
CA LEU A 102 -7.18 -34.78 10.76
C LEU A 102 -7.95 -33.57 11.32
N ARG A 103 -8.58 -33.72 12.49
CA ARG A 103 -9.27 -32.63 13.22
C ARG A 103 -8.34 -31.53 13.73
N LEU A 104 -7.02 -31.72 13.70
CA LEU A 104 -6.06 -30.64 13.98
C LEU A 104 -6.00 -29.61 12.84
N TYR A 105 -6.34 -30.00 11.61
CA TYR A 105 -6.18 -29.14 10.44
C TYR A 105 -7.03 -27.86 10.49
N PRO A 106 -8.36 -27.91 10.77
CA PRO A 106 -9.18 -26.70 10.85
C PRO A 106 -8.67 -25.74 11.92
N LEU A 107 -8.27 -26.26 13.08
CA LEU A 107 -7.71 -25.46 14.18
C LEU A 107 -6.43 -24.74 13.75
N LEU A 108 -5.52 -25.44 13.07
CA LEU A 108 -4.28 -24.85 12.56
C LEU A 108 -4.55 -23.70 11.58
N HIS A 109 -5.53 -23.89 10.72
CA HIS A 109 -5.94 -22.88 9.76
C HIS A 109 -6.62 -21.67 10.43
N ASP A 110 -7.48 -21.89 11.42
CA ASP A 110 -8.13 -20.83 12.20
C ASP A 110 -7.12 -20.04 13.03
N TYR A 111 -6.10 -20.71 13.57
CA TYR A 111 -5.00 -20.07 14.28
C TYR A 111 -4.23 -19.11 13.37
N TYR A 112 -3.79 -19.54 12.18
CA TYR A 112 -3.04 -18.65 11.30
C TYR A 112 -3.85 -17.43 10.83
N ARG A 113 -5.18 -17.55 10.72
CA ARG A 113 -6.08 -16.42 10.42
C ARG A 113 -6.23 -15.46 11.59
N SER A 114 -6.23 -15.99 12.81
CA SER A 114 -6.54 -15.23 14.03
C SER A 114 -5.30 -14.92 14.87
N ARG A 115 -4.10 -15.22 14.38
CA ARG A 115 -2.84 -15.12 15.16
C ARG A 115 -2.51 -13.71 15.66
N ASN A 116 -3.06 -12.68 15.00
CA ASN A 116 -2.91 -11.28 15.40
C ASN A 116 -3.94 -10.84 16.47
N ASP A 117 -4.95 -11.67 16.75
CA ASP A 117 -5.88 -11.51 17.87
C ASP A 117 -5.44 -12.44 19.01
N GLU A 118 -4.79 -11.87 20.03
CA GLU A 118 -4.23 -12.63 21.15
C GLU A 118 -5.28 -13.51 21.87
N VAL A 119 -6.52 -13.03 21.98
CA VAL A 119 -7.59 -13.75 22.69
C VAL A 119 -8.08 -14.94 21.87
N ALA A 120 -8.33 -14.72 20.59
CA ALA A 120 -8.72 -15.79 19.66
C ALA A 120 -7.61 -16.83 19.51
N ALA A 121 -6.36 -16.38 19.32
CA ALA A 121 -5.21 -17.25 19.20
C ALA A 121 -5.01 -18.12 20.46
N ALA A 122 -5.13 -17.54 21.66
CA ALA A 122 -5.01 -18.28 22.91
C ALA A 122 -6.11 -19.37 23.07
N ALA A 123 -7.35 -19.05 22.70
CA ALA A 123 -8.45 -20.01 22.74
C ALA A 123 -8.23 -21.18 21.79
N ILE A 124 -7.79 -20.90 20.56
CA ILE A 124 -7.50 -21.94 19.55
C ILE A 124 -6.32 -22.80 19.99
N LYS A 125 -5.25 -22.21 20.54
CA LYS A 125 -4.10 -22.97 21.09
C LYS A 125 -4.51 -23.89 22.24
N ALA A 126 -5.44 -23.47 23.10
CA ALA A 126 -5.96 -24.32 24.17
C ALA A 126 -6.68 -25.55 23.60
N GLU A 127 -7.53 -25.37 22.58
CA GLU A 127 -8.21 -26.49 21.91
C GLU A 127 -7.23 -27.41 21.19
N MET A 128 -6.27 -26.85 20.45
CA MET A 128 -5.19 -27.61 19.81
C MET A 128 -4.47 -28.51 20.82
N LYS A 129 -4.12 -27.97 21.99
CA LYS A 129 -3.43 -28.70 23.05
C LYS A 129 -4.27 -29.86 23.58
N GLU A 130 -5.56 -29.63 23.82
CA GLU A 130 -6.48 -30.69 24.24
C GLU A 130 -6.55 -31.81 23.19
N ARG A 131 -6.79 -31.47 21.93
CA ARG A 131 -6.89 -32.44 20.83
C ARG A 131 -5.60 -33.23 20.65
N LEU A 132 -4.46 -32.54 20.65
CA LEU A 132 -3.15 -33.14 20.48
C LEU A 132 -2.83 -34.14 21.60
N SER A 133 -3.22 -33.84 22.85
CA SER A 133 -3.02 -34.74 23.99
C SER A 133 -3.79 -36.06 23.88
N GLY A 134 -4.87 -36.08 23.10
CA GLY A 134 -5.66 -37.28 22.82
C GLY A 134 -5.09 -38.18 21.70
N ILE A 135 -4.03 -37.76 21.01
CA ILE A 135 -3.47 -38.52 19.88
C ILE A 135 -2.33 -39.41 20.36
N GLN A 136 -2.47 -40.72 20.13
CA GLN A 136 -1.40 -41.69 20.34
C GLN A 136 -0.44 -41.69 19.15
N ILE A 137 0.68 -40.99 19.28
CA ILE A 137 1.67 -40.78 18.21
C ILE A 137 2.24 -42.10 17.67
N ASP A 138 2.41 -43.10 18.55
CA ASP A 138 2.98 -44.41 18.22
C ASP A 138 2.17 -45.20 17.17
N VAL A 139 0.85 -45.01 17.17
CA VAL A 139 -0.09 -45.67 16.25
C VAL A 139 -0.81 -44.72 15.29
N SER A 140 -0.65 -43.40 15.44
CA SER A 140 -1.28 -42.41 14.55
C SER A 140 -0.84 -42.62 13.10
N PRO A 141 -1.74 -42.72 12.11
CA PRO A 141 -1.38 -42.91 10.71
C PRO A 141 -0.87 -41.63 10.03
N LEU A 142 -1.04 -40.48 10.67
CA LEU A 142 -0.56 -39.17 10.22
C LEU A 142 0.31 -38.53 11.30
N LEU A 143 1.54 -38.15 10.94
CA LEU A 143 2.51 -37.56 11.85
C LEU A 143 2.74 -36.06 11.60
N ALA A 144 2.65 -35.60 10.35
CA ALA A 144 2.91 -34.20 10.00
C ALA A 144 2.01 -33.19 10.73
N LEU A 145 0.70 -33.47 10.85
CA LEU A 145 -0.25 -32.57 11.53
C LEU A 145 0.05 -32.44 13.04
N PRO A 146 0.18 -33.55 13.80
CA PRO A 146 0.65 -33.49 15.18
C PRO A 146 1.98 -32.75 15.36
N PHE A 147 2.94 -32.93 14.43
CA PHE A 147 4.23 -32.23 14.48
C PHE A 147 4.08 -30.71 14.40
N ILE A 148 3.34 -30.22 13.40
CA ILE A 148 3.15 -28.76 13.21
C ILE A 148 2.38 -28.14 14.38
N VAL A 149 1.34 -28.82 14.88
CA VAL A 149 0.62 -28.32 16.06
C VAL A 149 1.51 -28.33 17.30
N ALA A 150 2.33 -29.37 17.51
CA ALA A 150 3.29 -29.38 18.62
C ALA A 150 4.28 -28.22 18.53
N TYR A 151 4.75 -27.87 17.32
CA TYR A 151 5.58 -26.69 17.08
C TYR A 151 4.87 -25.38 17.44
N GLU A 152 3.65 -25.15 16.96
CA GLU A 152 2.89 -23.92 17.24
C GLU A 152 2.53 -23.75 18.73
N LEU A 153 2.45 -24.87 19.47
CA LEU A 153 2.25 -24.89 20.92
C LEU A 153 3.55 -24.81 21.73
N GLY A 154 4.72 -24.94 21.10
CA GLY A 154 6.02 -24.97 21.78
C GLY A 154 6.29 -26.28 22.56
N GLU A 155 5.62 -27.38 22.22
CA GLU A 155 5.73 -28.68 22.90
C GLU A 155 6.90 -29.51 22.33
N LEU A 156 8.13 -29.10 22.66
CA LEU A 156 9.37 -29.66 22.10
C LEU A 156 9.53 -31.18 22.29
N ASP A 157 9.18 -31.71 23.47
CA ASP A 157 9.27 -33.15 23.75
C ASP A 157 8.34 -33.96 22.85
N LEU A 158 7.16 -33.41 22.55
CA LEU A 158 6.20 -34.05 21.66
C LEU A 158 6.66 -33.99 20.21
N MET A 159 7.20 -32.85 19.75
CA MET A 159 7.82 -32.75 18.42
C MET A 159 8.89 -33.83 18.23
N ARG A 160 9.77 -33.98 19.22
CA ARG A 160 10.81 -35.02 19.22
C ARG A 160 10.21 -36.42 19.14
N SER A 161 9.18 -36.71 19.95
CA SER A 161 8.48 -38.00 19.93
C SER A 161 7.85 -38.32 18.56
N VAL A 162 7.30 -37.31 17.87
CA VAL A 162 6.75 -37.45 16.51
C VAL A 162 7.86 -37.74 15.50
N VAL A 163 9.00 -37.06 15.59
CA VAL A 163 10.15 -37.31 14.70
C VAL A 163 10.81 -38.66 14.97
N ASP A 164 10.94 -39.09 16.23
CA ASP A 164 11.40 -40.45 16.57
C ASP A 164 10.50 -41.52 15.95
N ASN A 165 9.18 -41.28 15.97
CA ASN A 165 8.20 -42.13 15.32
C ASN A 165 8.38 -42.17 13.80
N LEU A 166 8.62 -41.02 13.17
CA LEU A 166 8.91 -40.93 11.74
C LEU A 166 10.16 -41.73 11.39
N CYS A 167 11.28 -41.50 12.09
CA CYS A 167 12.55 -42.19 11.88
C CYS A 167 12.42 -43.71 12.02
N ARG A 168 11.64 -44.19 12.99
CA ARG A 168 11.39 -45.63 13.17
C ARG A 168 10.56 -46.23 12.03
N ARG A 169 9.52 -45.54 11.57
CA ARG A 169 8.59 -46.06 10.56
C ARG A 169 9.17 -46.01 9.14
N TYR A 170 10.00 -45.02 8.87
CA TYR A 170 10.56 -44.75 7.54
C TYR A 170 12.08 -44.86 7.52
N ALA A 171 12.65 -45.73 8.36
CA ALA A 171 14.11 -45.91 8.50
C ALA A 171 14.85 -46.22 7.18
N THR A 172 14.14 -46.81 6.22
CA THR A 172 14.68 -47.17 4.89
C THR A 172 14.25 -46.21 3.78
N ASP A 173 13.49 -45.16 4.10
CA ASP A 173 13.04 -44.18 3.11
C ASP A 173 14.21 -43.27 2.73
N PRO A 174 14.50 -43.09 1.43
CA PRO A 174 15.64 -42.29 0.98
C PRO A 174 15.55 -40.81 1.38
N HIS A 175 14.34 -40.30 1.67
CA HIS A 175 14.08 -38.90 1.98
C HIS A 175 13.94 -38.62 3.48
N LEU A 176 14.19 -39.62 4.33
CA LEU A 176 14.09 -39.45 5.79
C LEU A 176 15.02 -38.35 6.30
N GLU A 177 16.27 -38.34 5.84
CA GLU A 177 17.27 -37.35 6.27
C GLU A 177 16.88 -35.92 5.88
N GLU A 178 16.41 -35.73 4.65
CA GLU A 178 15.94 -34.44 4.13
C GLU A 178 14.72 -33.94 4.90
N THR A 179 13.80 -34.85 5.21
CA THR A 179 12.59 -34.56 5.98
C THR A 179 12.91 -34.05 7.38
N VAL A 180 13.77 -34.75 8.12
CA VAL A 180 14.11 -34.36 9.50
C VAL A 180 14.97 -33.09 9.50
N SER A 181 15.87 -32.91 8.54
CA SER A 181 16.63 -31.66 8.39
C SER A 181 15.72 -30.47 8.14
N ASN A 182 14.76 -30.61 7.22
CA ASN A 182 13.77 -29.56 6.94
C ASN A 182 12.89 -29.25 8.16
N ALA A 183 12.46 -30.28 8.88
CA ALA A 183 11.73 -30.10 10.14
C ALA A 183 12.55 -29.31 11.16
N ALA A 184 13.84 -29.66 11.33
CA ALA A 184 14.74 -28.96 12.24
C ALA A 184 14.96 -27.49 11.84
N ILE A 185 15.09 -27.20 10.55
CA ILE A 185 15.23 -25.84 10.00
C ILE A 185 13.95 -25.04 10.24
N TYR A 186 12.81 -25.58 9.80
CA TYR A 186 11.51 -24.93 9.91
C TYR A 186 11.17 -24.56 11.35
N THR A 187 11.47 -25.45 12.30
CA THR A 187 11.19 -25.20 13.72
C THR A 187 12.38 -24.61 14.49
N SER A 188 13.46 -24.23 13.81
CA SER A 188 14.70 -23.72 14.42
C SER A 188 15.21 -24.58 15.59
N SER A 189 15.07 -25.91 15.48
CA SER A 189 15.30 -26.86 16.58
C SER A 189 16.30 -27.95 16.17
N PRO A 190 17.62 -27.76 16.37
CA PRO A 190 18.64 -28.73 15.96
C PRO A 190 18.55 -30.06 16.71
N MET A 191 17.90 -30.10 17.88
CA MET A 191 17.69 -31.33 18.65
C MET A 191 16.93 -32.41 17.87
N LEU A 192 16.10 -32.04 16.88
CA LEU A 192 15.37 -33.02 16.06
C LEU A 192 16.32 -33.89 15.23
N LEU A 193 17.53 -33.41 14.95
CA LEU A 193 18.57 -34.18 14.24
C LEU A 193 19.09 -35.36 15.07
N ASP A 194 18.90 -35.34 16.39
CA ASP A 194 19.28 -36.46 17.27
C ASP A 194 18.38 -37.68 17.10
N CYS A 195 17.20 -37.51 16.50
CA CYS A 195 16.29 -38.60 16.17
C CYS A 195 16.76 -39.41 14.95
N LEU A 196 17.65 -38.85 14.12
CA LEU A 196 18.14 -39.53 12.93
C LEU A 196 19.10 -40.68 13.29
N PRO A 197 19.10 -41.78 12.53
CA PRO A 197 20.17 -42.77 12.57
C PRO A 197 21.54 -42.11 12.38
N ALA A 198 22.58 -42.61 13.05
CA ALA A 198 23.90 -41.96 13.11
C ALA A 198 24.50 -41.60 11.74
N GLU A 199 24.35 -42.46 10.74
CA GLU A 199 24.83 -42.21 9.37
C GLU A 199 24.07 -41.06 8.69
N LEU A 200 22.74 -41.04 8.83
CA LEU A 200 21.88 -39.98 8.27
C LEU A 200 22.08 -38.65 9.01
N LYS A 201 22.26 -38.70 10.33
CA LYS A 201 22.61 -37.53 11.13
C LYS A 201 23.91 -36.91 10.64
N GLN A 202 24.95 -37.71 10.40
CA GLN A 202 26.22 -37.20 9.89
C GLN A 202 26.09 -36.58 8.49
N ARG A 203 25.22 -37.14 7.63
CA ARG A 203 24.90 -36.55 6.32
C ARG A 203 24.20 -35.20 6.49
N SER A 204 23.19 -35.13 7.36
CA SER A 204 22.46 -33.90 7.67
C SER A 204 23.37 -32.79 8.19
N LEU A 205 24.24 -33.08 9.15
CA LEU A 205 25.21 -32.11 9.70
C LEU A 205 26.19 -31.54 8.66
N ASN A 206 26.36 -32.20 7.51
CA ASN A 206 27.20 -31.68 6.44
C ASN A 206 26.46 -30.71 5.51
N ARG A 207 25.12 -30.64 5.57
CA ARG A 207 24.32 -29.76 4.72
C ARG A 207 24.50 -28.28 5.10
N PRO A 208 24.60 -27.37 4.12
CA PRO A 208 24.80 -25.94 4.39
C PRO A 208 23.71 -25.31 5.26
N GLU A 209 22.43 -25.62 5.01
CA GLU A 209 21.30 -25.07 5.78
C GLU A 209 21.30 -25.58 7.23
N VAL A 210 21.70 -26.85 7.45
CA VAL A 210 21.85 -27.41 8.80
C VAL A 210 23.04 -26.80 9.54
N LYS A 211 24.14 -26.51 8.83
CA LYS A 211 25.27 -25.76 9.42
C LYS A 211 24.86 -24.36 9.82
N LEU A 212 24.00 -23.69 9.04
CA LEU A 212 23.45 -22.39 9.40
C LEU A 212 22.57 -22.50 10.65
N LEU A 213 21.65 -23.45 10.69
CA LEU A 213 20.82 -23.75 11.87
C LEU A 213 21.68 -23.95 13.12
N MET A 214 22.75 -24.75 13.01
CA MET A 214 23.65 -25.04 14.11
C MET A 214 24.43 -23.80 14.56
N ALA A 215 24.94 -23.02 13.61
CA ALA A 215 25.64 -21.78 13.91
C ALA A 215 24.76 -20.74 14.61
N LEU A 216 23.49 -20.62 14.20
CA LEU A 216 22.49 -19.77 14.85
C LEU A 216 22.19 -20.25 16.27
N HIS A 217 22.00 -21.57 16.44
CA HIS A 217 21.77 -22.16 17.76
C HIS A 217 22.94 -21.94 18.73
N ASP A 218 24.17 -22.13 18.23
CA ASP A 218 25.41 -21.96 19.00
C ASP A 218 25.79 -20.48 19.19
N LYS A 219 25.06 -19.56 18.54
CA LYS A 219 25.31 -18.12 18.52
C LYS A 219 26.72 -17.75 18.05
N ASP A 220 27.27 -18.52 17.11
CA ASP A 220 28.56 -18.25 16.47
C ASP A 220 28.36 -17.39 15.22
N SER A 221 28.46 -16.07 15.40
CA SER A 221 28.30 -15.09 14.32
C SER A 221 29.25 -15.30 13.13
N THR A 222 30.46 -15.85 13.37
CA THR A 222 31.44 -16.11 12.31
C THR A 222 31.04 -17.35 11.50
N ALA A 223 30.49 -18.37 12.14
CA ALA A 223 29.93 -19.52 11.44
C ALA A 223 28.63 -19.17 10.70
N VAL A 224 27.76 -18.34 11.29
CA VAL A 224 26.53 -17.85 10.65
C VAL A 224 26.86 -17.11 9.36
N LEU A 225 27.74 -16.11 9.41
CA LEU A 225 28.15 -15.34 8.23
C LEU A 225 28.70 -16.23 7.12
N ARG A 226 29.56 -17.20 7.46
CA ARG A 226 30.13 -18.12 6.47
C ARG A 226 29.09 -19.04 5.84
N ALA A 227 28.17 -19.57 6.64
CA ALA A 227 27.12 -20.47 6.16
C ALA A 227 26.10 -19.71 5.29
N ALA A 228 25.67 -18.53 5.73
CA ALA A 228 24.75 -17.69 4.98
C ALA A 228 25.36 -17.15 3.68
N ASP A 229 26.64 -16.74 3.68
CA ASP A 229 27.34 -16.31 2.47
C ASP A 229 27.51 -17.45 1.45
N PHE A 230 27.79 -18.66 1.94
CA PHE A 230 27.82 -19.84 1.10
C PHE A 230 26.46 -20.11 0.46
N LEU A 231 25.38 -20.11 1.26
CA LEU A 231 24.02 -20.34 0.77
C LEU A 231 23.55 -19.28 -0.23
N ALA A 232 23.87 -18.00 0.01
CA ALA A 232 23.53 -16.90 -0.89
C ALA A 232 24.24 -16.97 -2.25
N THR A 233 25.37 -17.66 -2.33
CA THR A 233 26.17 -17.79 -3.56
C THR A 233 26.04 -19.14 -4.24
N ASP A 234 25.62 -20.17 -3.51
CA ASP A 234 25.43 -21.51 -4.04
C ASP A 234 24.18 -21.57 -4.93
N LYS A 235 24.39 -22.01 -6.18
CA LYS A 235 23.32 -22.22 -7.17
C LYS A 235 22.97 -23.70 -7.33
N SER A 236 23.42 -24.55 -6.40
CA SER A 236 23.16 -25.99 -6.48
C SER A 236 21.65 -26.29 -6.43
N TYR A 237 21.23 -27.28 -7.21
CA TYR A 237 19.87 -27.79 -7.17
C TYR A 237 19.59 -28.68 -5.95
N ASP A 238 20.62 -29.00 -5.16
CA ASP A 238 20.59 -29.95 -4.02
C ASP A 238 20.26 -29.27 -2.67
N SER A 239 19.68 -28.07 -2.70
CA SER A 239 19.22 -27.38 -1.50
C SER A 239 18.09 -28.16 -0.81
N LEU A 240 18.09 -28.13 0.53
CA LEU A 240 17.03 -28.73 1.34
C LEU A 240 15.65 -28.15 1.06
N CYS A 241 15.58 -26.87 0.66
CA CYS A 241 14.33 -26.21 0.24
C CYS A 241 13.71 -26.82 -1.01
N ARG A 242 14.50 -27.54 -1.82
CA ARG A 242 14.06 -28.24 -3.04
C ARG A 242 14.16 -29.76 -2.90
N SER A 243 14.51 -30.24 -1.71
CA SER A 243 14.68 -31.67 -1.44
C SER A 243 13.33 -32.35 -1.21
N TYR A 244 13.33 -33.66 -1.43
CA TYR A 244 12.14 -34.48 -1.25
C TYR A 244 11.90 -34.77 0.25
N CYS A 245 10.66 -35.07 0.60
CA CYS A 245 10.29 -35.45 1.97
C CYS A 245 9.66 -36.85 2.02
N VAL A 246 9.45 -37.40 3.20
CA VAL A 246 8.71 -38.66 3.37
C VAL A 246 7.25 -38.42 3.00
N ALA A 247 6.75 -39.18 2.01
CA ALA A 247 5.33 -39.19 1.65
C ALA A 247 4.57 -40.21 2.51
N GLU A 248 3.88 -39.73 3.56
CA GLU A 248 2.96 -40.55 4.35
C GLU A 248 1.84 -41.16 3.46
N PRO A 249 1.26 -42.33 3.82
CA PRO A 249 0.32 -43.04 2.98
C PRO A 249 -0.83 -42.19 2.39
N LEU A 250 -1.34 -41.23 3.14
CA LEU A 250 -2.35 -40.28 2.66
C LEU A 250 -1.84 -39.39 1.53
N PHE A 251 -0.67 -38.78 1.71
CA PHE A 251 -0.12 -37.86 0.72
C PHE A 251 0.25 -38.61 -0.55
N ARG A 252 0.80 -39.82 -0.43
CA ARG A 252 1.02 -40.71 -1.57
C ARG A 252 -0.28 -41.08 -2.28
N TYR A 253 -1.34 -41.37 -1.51
CA TYR A 253 -2.66 -41.69 -2.07
C TYR A 253 -3.32 -40.49 -2.76
N LEU A 254 -2.97 -39.26 -2.40
CA LEU A 254 -3.49 -38.05 -3.04
C LEU A 254 -2.62 -37.57 -4.21
N GLY A 255 -1.56 -38.29 -4.58
CA GLY A 255 -0.61 -37.83 -5.60
C GLY A 255 0.02 -36.49 -5.19
N LEU A 256 0.14 -36.26 -3.88
CA LEU A 256 0.81 -35.10 -3.31
C LEU A 256 2.30 -35.41 -3.12
N ASP A 257 2.88 -36.16 -4.05
CA ASP A 257 4.30 -36.41 -4.07
C ASP A 257 5.04 -35.23 -4.73
N HIS A 258 6.11 -34.85 -4.04
CA HIS A 258 7.38 -34.32 -4.55
C HIS A 258 7.40 -33.23 -5.64
N GLU A 259 6.88 -33.44 -6.85
CA GLU A 259 7.03 -32.48 -7.97
C GLU A 259 6.01 -31.33 -7.95
N THR A 260 4.88 -31.49 -7.25
CA THR A 260 3.79 -30.49 -7.20
C THR A 260 3.51 -30.00 -5.77
N GLY A 261 4.23 -30.52 -4.78
CA GLY A 261 3.89 -30.48 -3.35
C GLY A 261 4.57 -29.40 -2.50
N HIS A 262 5.26 -28.42 -3.08
CA HIS A 262 5.91 -27.32 -2.33
C HIS A 262 4.94 -26.39 -1.56
N PHE A 263 3.64 -26.70 -1.54
CA PHE A 263 2.57 -25.75 -1.21
C PHE A 263 1.60 -26.24 -0.12
N ILE A 264 2.05 -27.08 0.84
CA ILE A 264 1.12 -27.89 1.63
C ILE A 264 1.29 -27.73 3.16
N ASN A 265 0.59 -26.76 3.77
CA ASN A 265 0.37 -26.70 5.23
C ASN A 265 -0.17 -28.04 5.78
N GLY A 266 0.55 -28.70 6.68
CA GLY A 266 0.12 -29.99 7.23
C GLY A 266 0.79 -31.23 6.63
N CYS A 267 1.84 -31.07 5.83
CA CYS A 267 2.76 -32.15 5.44
C CYS A 267 4.19 -31.85 5.90
N TRP A 268 5.14 -32.75 5.60
CA TRP A 268 6.55 -32.62 5.98
C TRP A 268 7.38 -31.61 5.14
N GLY A 269 6.74 -30.82 4.28
CA GLY A 269 7.41 -29.84 3.41
C GLY A 269 7.34 -28.43 4.00
N SER A 270 8.39 -27.63 3.80
CA SER A 270 8.39 -26.20 4.13
C SER A 270 8.01 -25.37 2.90
N MET A 271 7.22 -24.31 3.13
CA MET A 271 6.88 -23.27 2.14
C MET A 271 8.02 -22.27 1.94
N TYR A 272 9.00 -22.26 2.84
CA TYR A 272 9.93 -21.17 3.02
C TYR A 272 11.34 -21.58 2.60
N PHE A 273 11.96 -20.78 1.74
CA PHE A 273 13.40 -20.83 1.56
C PHE A 273 14.10 -20.58 2.91
N TRP A 274 15.34 -21.03 3.06
CA TRP A 274 16.08 -20.87 4.33
C TRP A 274 16.16 -19.39 4.73
N GLU A 275 16.17 -18.48 3.75
CA GLU A 275 16.09 -17.03 3.90
C GLU A 275 14.87 -16.63 4.73
N ALA A 276 13.67 -17.11 4.36
CA ALA A 276 12.44 -16.82 5.09
C ALA A 276 12.36 -17.53 6.44
N SER A 277 12.99 -18.70 6.59
CA SER A 277 12.98 -19.46 7.85
C SER A 277 13.91 -18.86 8.92
N PHE A 278 14.97 -18.16 8.49
CA PHE A 278 15.99 -17.62 9.38
C PHE A 278 16.10 -16.10 9.36
N ALA A 279 15.38 -15.38 8.49
CA ALA A 279 15.51 -13.93 8.31
C ALA A 279 15.52 -13.15 9.63
N ASP A 280 14.49 -13.32 10.48
CA ASP A 280 14.38 -12.59 11.75
C ASP A 280 15.55 -12.90 12.69
N GLN A 281 15.97 -14.16 12.78
CA GLN A 281 17.11 -14.57 13.59
C GLN A 281 18.43 -14.03 13.02
N LEU A 282 18.60 -14.02 11.70
CA LEU A 282 19.78 -13.46 11.06
C LEU A 282 19.90 -11.96 11.34
N ILE A 283 18.78 -11.23 11.30
CA ILE A 283 18.73 -9.81 11.66
C ILE A 283 19.17 -9.59 13.11
N GLU A 284 18.64 -10.39 14.04
CA GLU A 284 18.92 -10.26 15.47
C GLU A 284 20.37 -10.64 15.83
N TRP A 285 20.90 -11.73 15.26
CA TRP A 285 22.15 -12.34 15.72
C TRP A 285 23.40 -11.84 15.00
N LEU A 286 23.27 -11.28 13.81
CA LEU A 286 24.42 -10.77 13.07
C LEU A 286 24.91 -9.44 13.65
N PRO A 287 26.22 -9.28 13.90
CA PRO A 287 26.77 -8.00 14.31
C PRO A 287 26.70 -7.01 13.14
N ALA A 288 26.54 -5.74 13.49
CA ALA A 288 26.61 -4.63 12.54
C ALA A 288 27.89 -4.66 11.70
N GLY A 289 27.76 -4.37 10.41
CA GLY A 289 28.87 -4.30 9.45
C GLY A 289 28.58 -4.96 8.10
N ASP A 290 29.60 -5.00 7.25
CA ASP A 290 29.49 -5.39 5.83
C ASP A 290 28.86 -6.78 5.62
N GLY A 291 29.13 -7.72 6.52
CA GLY A 291 28.56 -9.08 6.47
C GLY A 291 27.04 -9.09 6.69
N ARG A 292 26.55 -8.32 7.67
CA ARG A 292 25.11 -8.16 7.92
C ARG A 292 24.44 -7.42 6.79
N LYS A 293 25.02 -6.29 6.36
CA LYS A 293 24.59 -5.50 5.21
C LYS A 293 24.39 -6.34 3.95
N LYS A 294 25.37 -7.18 3.59
CA LYS A 294 25.28 -8.07 2.42
C LYS A 294 24.11 -9.06 2.52
N LEU A 295 23.90 -9.64 3.70
CA LEU A 295 22.84 -10.62 3.89
C LEU A 295 21.46 -9.95 3.92
N LEU A 296 21.32 -8.77 4.54
CA LEU A 296 20.08 -7.98 4.53
C LEU A 296 19.55 -7.80 3.12
N LEU A 297 20.39 -7.38 2.17
CA LEU A 297 20.00 -7.24 0.75
C LEU A 297 19.49 -8.53 0.10
N THR A 298 19.92 -9.70 0.61
CA THR A 298 19.55 -11.00 0.04
C THR A 298 18.20 -11.48 0.56
N PHE A 299 17.88 -11.19 1.83
CA PHE A 299 16.70 -11.76 2.48
C PHE A 299 15.60 -10.74 2.82
N LEU A 300 15.79 -9.44 2.57
CA LEU A 300 14.85 -8.38 2.99
C LEU A 300 13.42 -8.61 2.51
N HIS A 301 13.25 -9.13 1.28
CA HIS A 301 11.96 -9.46 0.69
C HIS A 301 11.16 -10.51 1.48
N PHE A 302 11.83 -11.27 2.35
CA PHE A 302 11.23 -12.31 3.18
C PHE A 302 10.97 -11.87 4.62
N VAL A 303 11.43 -10.68 5.01
CA VAL A 303 11.21 -10.15 6.35
C VAL A 303 9.80 -9.59 6.41
N CYS A 304 9.00 -10.13 7.31
CA CYS A 304 7.68 -9.60 7.62
C CYS A 304 7.73 -9.09 9.07
N ILE A 305 8.02 -7.79 9.31
CA ILE A 305 7.74 -6.99 10.54
C ILE A 305 8.68 -5.75 10.62
N ASP A 306 8.27 -4.75 11.41
CA ASP A 306 9.03 -3.61 11.93
C ASP A 306 10.50 -3.93 12.24
N LEU A 307 11.39 -3.47 11.37
CA LEU A 307 12.83 -3.68 11.51
C LEU A 307 13.41 -2.89 12.69
N PRO A 308 14.39 -3.45 13.43
CA PRO A 308 15.13 -2.71 14.44
C PRO A 308 15.77 -1.42 13.87
N ALA A 309 15.83 -0.37 14.68
CA ALA A 309 16.31 0.95 14.22
C ALA A 309 17.76 0.94 13.69
N ASP A 310 18.63 0.07 14.22
CA ASP A 310 20.00 -0.09 13.73
C ASP A 310 20.05 -0.76 12.35
N VAL A 311 19.11 -1.67 12.07
CA VAL A 311 18.96 -2.35 10.78
C VAL A 311 18.40 -1.38 9.74
N VAL A 312 17.39 -0.60 10.11
CA VAL A 312 16.84 0.48 9.28
C VAL A 312 17.95 1.46 8.88
N LYS A 313 18.82 1.81 9.83
CA LYS A 313 19.97 2.68 9.55
C LYS A 313 20.96 2.03 8.58
N GLU A 314 21.29 0.76 8.72
CA GLU A 314 22.17 0.06 7.79
C GLU A 314 21.60 -0.04 6.37
N LEU A 315 20.29 -0.23 6.24
CA LEU A 315 19.60 -0.22 4.94
C LEU A 315 19.65 1.17 4.28
N ALA A 316 19.44 2.24 5.06
CA ALA A 316 19.63 3.60 4.58
C ALA A 316 21.08 3.84 4.11
N GLU A 317 22.08 3.41 4.90
CA GLU A 317 23.50 3.50 4.51
C GLU A 317 23.80 2.71 3.22
N LEU A 318 23.23 1.52 3.07
CA LEU A 318 23.39 0.69 1.86
C LEU A 318 22.81 1.37 0.62
N PHE A 319 21.63 1.96 0.73
CA PHE A 319 21.08 2.78 -0.33
C PHE A 319 21.99 3.97 -0.64
N GLU A 320 22.51 4.65 0.38
CA GLU A 320 23.37 5.81 0.21
C GLU A 320 24.70 5.49 -0.48
N GLU A 321 25.26 4.30 -0.23
CA GLU A 321 26.46 3.81 -0.88
C GLU A 321 26.26 3.58 -2.39
N ASN A 322 25.10 3.04 -2.80
CA ASN A 322 24.76 2.81 -4.20
C ASN A 322 23.25 3.05 -4.46
N PRO A 323 22.83 4.31 -4.66
CA PRO A 323 21.42 4.64 -4.88
C PRO A 323 20.94 4.08 -6.22
N SER A 324 19.85 3.31 -6.20
CA SER A 324 19.21 2.74 -7.39
C SER A 324 17.71 2.61 -7.15
N TYR A 325 16.93 2.45 -8.23
CA TYR A 325 15.49 2.25 -8.10
C TYR A 325 15.17 0.94 -7.35
N ASP A 326 15.89 -0.13 -7.65
CA ASP A 326 15.73 -1.42 -6.95
C ASP A 326 16.03 -1.27 -5.46
N SER A 327 17.16 -0.65 -5.09
CA SER A 327 17.50 -0.43 -3.68
C SER A 327 16.55 0.54 -2.96
N TYR A 328 15.88 1.43 -3.69
CA TYR A 328 14.82 2.30 -3.15
C TYR A 328 13.55 1.51 -2.82
N LEU A 329 13.12 0.59 -3.69
CA LEU A 329 11.91 -0.23 -3.46
C LEU A 329 12.04 -1.14 -2.23
N GLU A 330 13.27 -1.47 -1.86
CA GLU A 330 13.61 -2.27 -0.68
C GLU A 330 13.56 -1.47 0.63
N LEU A 331 13.54 -0.13 0.60
CA LEU A 331 13.59 0.66 1.83
C LEU A 331 12.25 0.63 2.59
N PRO A 332 12.25 0.29 3.89
CA PRO A 332 11.07 0.50 4.72
C PRO A 332 10.79 1.99 4.89
N SER A 333 9.53 2.38 5.13
CA SER A 333 9.13 3.78 5.31
C SER A 333 9.91 4.49 6.44
N THR A 334 10.28 3.75 7.50
CA THR A 334 11.10 4.26 8.61
C THR A 334 12.54 4.63 8.20
N ALA A 335 13.07 4.10 7.09
CA ALA A 335 14.40 4.47 6.60
C ALA A 335 14.45 5.93 6.12
N PHE A 336 13.34 6.47 5.63
CA PHE A 336 13.26 7.86 5.17
C PHE A 336 13.38 8.89 6.30
N GLU A 337 13.29 8.48 7.58
CA GLU A 337 13.58 9.35 8.72
C GLU A 337 15.08 9.57 8.93
N VAL A 338 15.91 8.60 8.54
CA VAL A 338 17.37 8.59 8.79
C VAL A 338 18.20 8.88 7.54
N LEU A 339 17.68 8.58 6.34
CA LEU A 339 18.32 8.74 5.04
C LEU A 339 18.93 10.13 4.79
N ASP A 340 20.14 10.27 4.25
CA ASP A 340 20.70 11.59 3.93
C ASP A 340 19.82 12.33 2.88
N PRO A 341 19.25 13.50 3.22
CA PRO A 341 18.40 14.25 2.30
C PRO A 341 19.10 14.68 1.01
N GLN A 342 20.43 14.90 1.05
CA GLN A 342 21.21 15.29 -0.11
C GLN A 342 21.38 14.12 -1.08
N ILE A 343 21.63 12.92 -0.56
CA ILE A 343 21.79 11.72 -1.38
C ILE A 343 20.46 11.36 -2.02
N PHE A 344 19.38 11.39 -1.24
CA PHE A 344 18.03 11.11 -1.77
C PHE A 344 17.59 12.15 -2.81
N ALA A 345 17.84 13.44 -2.57
CA ALA A 345 17.57 14.50 -3.54
C ALA A 345 18.32 14.29 -4.87
N ARG A 346 19.59 13.93 -4.79
CA ARG A 346 20.40 13.60 -5.98
C ARG A 346 19.83 12.39 -6.72
N PHE A 347 19.50 11.32 -5.98
CA PHE A 347 18.90 10.12 -6.56
C PHE A 347 17.60 10.44 -7.31
N LEU A 348 16.69 11.24 -6.73
CA LEU A 348 15.45 11.63 -7.40
C LEU A 348 15.69 12.39 -8.71
N VAL A 349 16.67 13.29 -8.73
CA VAL A 349 17.03 14.02 -9.95
C VAL A 349 17.67 13.11 -10.99
N ASP A 350 18.56 12.21 -10.57
CA ASP A 350 19.22 11.26 -11.47
C ASP A 350 18.19 10.26 -12.05
N ALA A 351 17.22 9.80 -11.24
CA ALA A 351 16.10 8.99 -11.69
C ALA A 351 15.22 9.75 -12.70
N ALA A 352 14.89 11.02 -12.39
CA ALA A 352 14.11 11.87 -13.29
C ALA A 352 14.81 12.12 -14.62
N ARG A 353 16.14 12.08 -14.69
CA ARG A 353 16.90 12.17 -15.94
C ARG A 353 16.87 10.87 -16.75
N MET A 354 16.92 9.71 -16.09
CA MET A 354 17.05 8.41 -16.75
C MET A 354 15.73 7.86 -17.31
N SER A 355 14.62 8.07 -16.60
CA SER A 355 13.30 7.55 -16.98
C SER A 355 12.29 8.69 -17.20
N PRO A 356 12.31 9.36 -18.37
CA PRO A 356 11.49 10.55 -18.59
C PRO A 356 9.98 10.30 -18.69
N ASP A 357 9.56 9.06 -18.96
CA ASP A 357 8.18 8.68 -19.27
C ASP A 357 7.56 7.69 -18.25
N GLU A 358 8.29 7.28 -17.21
CA GLU A 358 7.80 6.33 -16.20
C GLU A 358 7.24 7.06 -14.98
N GLU A 359 6.10 6.57 -14.45
CA GLU A 359 5.59 7.00 -13.15
C GLU A 359 6.51 6.48 -12.05
N PHE A 360 6.99 7.39 -11.19
CA PHE A 360 7.79 7.02 -10.03
C PHE A 360 6.86 6.67 -8.87
N TYR A 361 7.00 5.46 -8.32
CA TYR A 361 6.13 4.97 -7.27
C TYR A 361 6.65 5.39 -5.88
N PHE A 362 5.81 6.08 -5.10
CA PHE A 362 6.14 6.56 -3.74
C PHE A 362 5.53 5.73 -2.60
N GLY A 363 4.86 4.61 -2.90
CA GLY A 363 4.09 3.87 -1.89
C GLY A 363 2.75 4.53 -1.57
N ASP A 364 1.91 3.82 -0.80
CA ASP A 364 0.61 4.33 -0.31
C ASP A 364 0.73 5.11 1.03
N ASP A 365 1.95 5.27 1.57
CA ASP A 365 2.18 5.91 2.87
C ASP A 365 2.16 7.45 2.77
N ASP A 366 1.65 8.12 3.81
CA ASP A 366 1.68 9.59 3.96
C ASP A 366 3.13 10.09 4.09
N TRP A 367 3.79 10.36 2.96
CA TRP A 367 5.15 10.88 2.90
C TRP A 367 5.25 12.33 3.39
N SER A 368 6.15 12.58 4.35
CA SER A 368 6.55 13.95 4.71
C SER A 368 7.73 14.41 3.86
N TRP A 369 7.45 15.31 2.92
CA TRP A 369 8.45 15.91 2.03
C TRP A 369 9.31 16.99 2.69
N ASP A 370 8.93 17.48 3.88
CA ASP A 370 9.54 18.64 4.54
C ASP A 370 11.06 18.50 4.74
N ARG A 371 11.52 17.27 4.97
CA ARG A 371 12.94 16.94 5.16
C ARG A 371 13.76 16.99 3.87
N PHE A 372 13.16 16.60 2.75
CA PHE A 372 13.86 16.38 1.48
C PHE A 372 13.79 17.59 0.53
N ILE A 373 12.69 18.34 0.56
CA ILE A 373 12.49 19.51 -0.32
C ILE A 373 13.60 20.56 -0.21
N PRO A 374 14.11 20.94 0.98
CA PRO A 374 15.21 21.89 1.07
C PRO A 374 16.47 21.43 0.32
N ALA A 375 16.86 20.16 0.48
CA ALA A 375 18.02 19.59 -0.21
C ALA A 375 17.80 19.51 -1.73
N LEU A 376 16.61 19.06 -2.14
CA LEU A 376 16.21 18.99 -3.55
C LEU A 376 16.25 20.37 -4.23
N LYS A 377 15.76 21.42 -3.56
CA LYS A 377 15.83 22.80 -4.08
C LYS A 377 17.26 23.29 -4.27
N VAL A 378 18.15 23.03 -3.30
CA VAL A 378 19.57 23.38 -3.41
C VAL A 378 20.21 22.65 -4.58
N PHE A 379 19.94 21.35 -4.74
CA PHE A 379 20.50 20.56 -5.84
C PHE A 379 19.98 21.03 -7.20
N LEU A 380 18.67 21.24 -7.35
CA LEU A 380 18.05 21.76 -8.58
C LEU A 380 18.61 23.13 -8.98
N GLN A 381 18.94 24.00 -8.01
CA GLN A 381 19.56 25.31 -8.29
C GLN A 381 20.95 25.21 -8.93
N THR A 382 21.64 24.07 -8.80
CA THR A 382 22.95 23.84 -9.44
C THR A 382 22.83 23.43 -10.92
N ILE A 383 21.62 23.14 -11.39
CA ILE A 383 21.33 22.68 -12.75
C ILE A 383 21.01 23.88 -13.65
N GLU A 384 21.35 23.76 -14.94
CA GLU A 384 21.05 24.78 -15.95
C GLU A 384 19.52 25.07 -16.02
N PRO A 385 19.09 26.33 -16.19
CA PRO A 385 17.68 26.70 -16.02
C PRO A 385 16.68 25.92 -16.88
N VAL A 386 17.02 25.62 -18.13
CA VAL A 386 16.14 24.90 -19.06
C VAL A 386 15.95 23.45 -18.64
N GLU A 387 17.03 22.80 -18.19
CA GLU A 387 16.96 21.42 -17.71
C GLU A 387 16.28 21.35 -16.34
N ARG A 388 16.57 22.31 -15.46
CA ARG A 388 15.93 22.44 -14.15
C ARG A 388 14.41 22.53 -14.27
N GLU A 389 13.90 23.38 -15.15
CA GLU A 389 12.45 23.54 -15.34
C GLU A 389 11.79 22.22 -15.79
N ALA A 390 12.43 21.48 -16.70
CA ALA A 390 11.92 20.18 -17.15
C ALA A 390 11.93 19.12 -16.02
N LEU A 391 12.97 19.12 -15.18
CA LEU A 391 13.07 18.21 -14.03
C LEU A 391 12.05 18.56 -12.94
N GLU A 392 11.89 19.84 -12.62
CA GLU A 392 10.89 20.32 -11.66
C GLU A 392 9.48 19.90 -12.09
N GLN A 393 9.11 20.09 -13.35
CA GLN A 393 7.82 19.65 -13.89
C GLN A 393 7.63 18.13 -13.79
N ARG A 394 8.68 17.34 -14.03
CA ARG A 394 8.62 15.88 -13.93
C ARG A 394 8.44 15.41 -12.50
N LEU A 395 9.24 15.95 -11.57
CA LEU A 395 9.13 15.65 -10.15
C LEU A 395 7.74 16.00 -9.61
N GLU A 396 7.19 17.15 -10.00
CA GLU A 396 5.80 17.51 -9.67
C GLU A 396 4.78 16.55 -10.29
N GLY A 397 5.03 16.07 -11.51
CA GLY A 397 4.23 15.03 -12.17
C GLY A 397 4.20 13.71 -11.39
N TRP A 398 5.27 13.38 -10.66
CA TRP A 398 5.31 12.24 -9.74
C TRP A 398 4.72 12.54 -8.35
N GLY A 399 4.23 13.75 -8.10
CA GLY A 399 3.69 14.16 -6.81
C GLY A 399 4.72 14.73 -5.82
N VAL A 400 5.96 14.97 -6.23
CA VAL A 400 6.97 15.63 -5.40
C VAL A 400 6.69 17.14 -5.33
N PRO A 401 6.47 17.73 -4.14
CA PRO A 401 6.08 19.13 -3.99
C PRO A 401 7.27 20.08 -4.08
N VAL A 402 7.92 20.14 -5.25
CA VAL A 402 9.11 20.97 -5.49
C VAL A 402 8.79 22.46 -5.34
N HIS A 403 7.67 22.90 -5.90
CA HIS A 403 7.16 24.25 -5.69
C HIS A 403 6.03 24.26 -4.65
N PRO A 404 5.84 25.34 -3.88
CA PRO A 404 4.70 25.44 -2.98
C PRO A 404 3.40 25.37 -3.79
N THR A 405 2.41 24.68 -3.22
CA THR A 405 1.05 24.61 -3.77
C THR A 405 0.43 25.99 -3.92
N LEU A 406 -0.65 26.12 -4.70
CA LEU A 406 -1.36 27.39 -4.84
C LEU A 406 -1.80 27.95 -3.46
N SER A 407 -2.36 27.10 -2.59
CA SER A 407 -2.75 27.48 -1.23
C SER A 407 -1.59 27.99 -0.40
N GLN A 408 -0.44 27.30 -0.45
CA GLN A 408 0.77 27.72 0.27
C GLN A 408 1.31 29.06 -0.27
N ASN A 409 1.27 29.27 -1.59
CA ASN A 409 1.69 30.54 -2.19
C ASN A 409 0.78 31.71 -1.78
N LEU A 410 -0.53 31.49 -1.74
CA LEU A 410 -1.50 32.48 -1.27
C LEU A 410 -1.28 32.83 0.22
N ALA A 411 -0.87 31.85 1.02
CA ALA A 411 -0.44 32.05 2.41
C ALA A 411 0.95 32.70 2.57
N GLY A 412 1.63 33.04 1.46
CA GLY A 412 2.91 33.74 1.49
C GLY A 412 4.15 32.85 1.58
N MET A 413 4.05 31.53 1.34
CA MET A 413 5.20 30.61 1.39
C MET A 413 6.28 30.89 0.33
N SER A 414 5.93 31.60 -0.75
CA SER A 414 6.89 32.06 -1.77
C SER A 414 7.64 33.34 -1.37
N LEU A 415 7.31 33.95 -0.23
CA LEU A 415 8.06 35.12 0.26
C LEU A 415 9.41 34.69 0.84
N PRO A 416 10.43 35.56 0.75
CA PRO A 416 11.70 35.37 1.46
C PRO A 416 11.49 35.07 2.95
N ASP A 417 12.32 34.18 3.50
CA ASP A 417 12.17 33.65 4.87
C ASP A 417 12.16 34.76 5.93
N ASP A 418 12.95 35.82 5.75
CA ASP A 418 12.98 36.98 6.63
C ASP A 418 11.65 37.73 6.66
N VAL A 419 11.02 37.93 5.50
CA VAL A 419 9.69 38.55 5.38
C VAL A 419 8.62 37.65 5.99
N ARG A 420 8.66 36.34 5.70
CA ARG A 420 7.70 35.37 6.23
C ARG A 420 7.77 35.27 7.76
N ASN A 421 8.98 35.22 8.32
CA ASN A 421 9.18 35.20 9.77
C ASN A 421 8.67 36.49 10.43
N ALA A 422 8.88 37.65 9.81
CA ALA A 422 8.35 38.92 10.32
C ALA A 422 6.81 38.95 10.33
N LEU A 423 6.16 38.40 9.29
CA LEU A 423 4.70 38.27 9.24
C LEU A 423 4.17 37.33 10.31
N ALA A 424 4.80 36.16 10.50
CA ALA A 424 4.40 35.20 11.54
C ALA A 424 4.52 35.80 12.96
N VAL A 425 5.57 36.58 13.22
CA VAL A 425 5.72 37.31 14.50
C VAL A 425 4.61 38.35 14.68
N LEU A 426 4.26 39.09 13.64
CA LEU A 426 3.14 40.04 13.68
C LEU A 426 1.81 39.34 13.96
N GLU A 427 1.52 38.24 13.27
CA GLU A 427 0.31 37.43 13.47
C GLU A 427 0.22 36.88 14.89
N GLY A 428 1.30 36.27 15.40
CA GLY A 428 1.36 35.78 16.78
C GLY A 428 1.20 36.90 17.83
N SER A 429 1.61 38.12 17.49
CA SER A 429 1.48 39.28 18.38
C SER A 429 0.08 39.89 18.40
N LEU A 430 -0.77 39.64 17.38
CA LEU A 430 -2.12 40.23 17.28
C LEU A 430 -2.99 39.95 18.51
N ALA A 431 -2.92 38.73 19.06
CA ALA A 431 -3.69 38.32 20.22
C ALA A 431 -3.29 39.04 21.53
N SER A 432 -2.09 39.63 21.56
CA SER A 432 -1.54 40.32 22.73
C SER A 432 -1.77 41.84 22.72
N LEU A 433 -2.29 42.39 21.63
CA LEU A 433 -2.54 43.82 21.48
C LEU A 433 -3.84 44.25 22.15
N GLU A 434 -3.82 45.43 22.79
CA GLU A 434 -5.02 46.03 23.35
C GLU A 434 -5.96 46.52 22.24
N PRO A 435 -7.29 46.50 22.43
CA PRO A 435 -8.24 47.00 21.44
C PRO A 435 -7.97 48.44 20.96
N ALA A 436 -7.43 49.29 21.83
CA ALA A 436 -7.07 50.67 21.50
C ALA A 436 -5.85 50.78 20.56
N GLN A 437 -5.01 49.74 20.49
CA GLN A 437 -3.82 49.68 19.64
C GLN A 437 -4.13 49.18 18.22
N LEU A 438 -5.22 48.40 18.05
CA LEU A 438 -5.60 47.81 16.77
C LEU A 438 -5.81 48.85 15.64
N PRO A 439 -6.48 50.00 15.85
CA PRO A 439 -6.61 51.01 14.79
C PRO A 439 -5.27 51.62 14.36
N TYR A 440 -4.31 51.76 15.28
CA TYR A 440 -2.97 52.28 14.96
C TYR A 440 -2.16 51.25 14.17
N LEU A 441 -2.24 49.96 14.54
CA LEU A 441 -1.66 48.88 13.74
C LEU A 441 -2.29 48.84 12.34
N GLN A 442 -3.62 48.94 12.24
CA GLN A 442 -4.33 48.97 10.97
C GLN A 442 -3.84 50.14 10.10
N LEU A 443 -3.67 51.34 10.67
CA LEU A 443 -3.11 52.49 9.94
C LEU A 443 -1.68 52.22 9.46
N ALA A 444 -0.82 51.64 10.30
CA ALA A 444 0.56 51.31 9.94
C ALA A 444 0.63 50.29 8.80
N LEU A 445 -0.11 49.19 8.91
CA LEU A 445 -0.20 48.16 7.86
C LEU A 445 -0.80 48.72 6.57
N THR A 446 -1.83 49.58 6.65
CA THR A 446 -2.42 50.23 5.48
C THR A 446 -1.40 51.12 4.76
N ARG A 447 -0.53 51.82 5.49
CA ARG A 447 0.53 52.64 4.89
C ARG A 447 1.57 51.78 4.16
N ILE A 448 1.98 50.67 4.77
CA ILE A 448 2.92 49.72 4.15
C ILE A 448 2.29 49.10 2.90
N ALA A 449 1.07 48.57 3.03
CA ALA A 449 0.33 47.99 1.91
C ALA A 449 0.07 49.00 0.79
N GLY A 450 -0.17 50.27 1.11
CA GLY A 450 -0.40 51.33 0.13
C GLY A 450 0.81 51.65 -0.75
N ALA A 451 2.04 51.34 -0.30
CA ALA A 451 3.24 51.52 -1.10
C ALA A 451 3.52 50.35 -2.07
N VAL A 452 2.93 49.18 -1.83
CA VAL A 452 3.18 47.97 -2.64
C VAL A 452 2.70 48.11 -4.09
N PRO A 453 1.48 48.61 -4.40
CA PRO A 453 1.01 48.76 -5.78
C PRO A 453 1.92 49.61 -6.65
N ASP A 454 2.56 50.64 -6.10
CA ASP A 454 3.46 51.53 -6.85
C ASP A 454 4.80 50.85 -7.21
N LEU A 455 5.16 49.78 -6.49
CA LEU A 455 6.37 48.98 -6.72
C LEU A 455 6.13 47.80 -7.67
N VAL A 456 4.86 47.42 -7.90
CA VAL A 456 4.51 46.28 -8.75
C VAL A 456 4.27 46.78 -10.17
N SER A 457 5.10 46.33 -11.11
CA SER A 457 4.87 46.65 -12.52
C SER A 457 3.57 46.00 -13.04
N PRO A 458 2.87 46.62 -14.01
CA PRO A 458 1.68 46.02 -14.61
C PRO A 458 1.93 44.64 -15.23
N ALA A 459 3.11 44.41 -15.81
CA ALA A 459 3.49 43.12 -16.38
C ALA A 459 3.54 42.02 -15.31
N VAL A 460 4.24 42.28 -14.19
CA VAL A 460 4.32 41.34 -13.06
C VAL A 460 2.94 41.06 -12.48
N SER A 461 2.10 42.09 -12.33
CA SER A 461 0.72 41.95 -11.85
C SER A 461 -0.10 40.99 -12.72
N HIS A 462 0.02 41.12 -14.04
CA HIS A 462 -0.66 40.25 -15.00
C HIS A 462 -0.16 38.81 -14.92
N ASP A 463 1.16 38.62 -14.96
CA ASP A 463 1.76 37.29 -15.12
C ASP A 463 1.56 36.45 -13.85
N VAL A 464 1.67 37.06 -12.66
CA VAL A 464 1.35 36.39 -11.39
C VAL A 464 -0.11 35.95 -11.33
N SER A 465 -1.03 36.80 -11.79
CA SER A 465 -2.47 36.50 -11.79
C SER A 465 -2.81 35.33 -12.74
N ILE A 466 -2.20 35.32 -13.93
CA ILE A 466 -2.35 34.23 -14.91
C ILE A 466 -1.79 32.92 -14.35
N ALA A 467 -0.57 32.95 -13.81
CA ALA A 467 0.07 31.77 -13.25
C ALA A 467 -0.73 31.18 -12.09
N ALA A 468 -1.20 32.01 -11.16
CA ALA A 468 -2.03 31.57 -10.04
C ALA A 468 -3.36 30.96 -10.50
N TYR A 469 -4.01 31.56 -11.50
CA TYR A 469 -5.25 31.01 -12.03
C TYR A 469 -5.04 29.72 -12.80
N ASN A 470 -3.98 29.60 -13.61
CA ASN A 470 -3.64 28.34 -14.27
C ASN A 470 -3.41 27.21 -13.26
N LYS A 471 -2.72 27.48 -12.14
CA LYS A 471 -2.57 26.51 -11.03
C LYS A 471 -3.91 26.09 -10.41
N LEU A 472 -4.93 26.96 -10.42
CA LEU A 472 -6.27 26.65 -9.90
C LEU A 472 -7.03 25.67 -10.81
N ILE A 473 -6.81 25.77 -12.13
CA ILE A 473 -7.58 25.02 -13.15
C ILE A 473 -6.83 23.83 -13.76
N THR A 474 -5.60 23.55 -13.30
CA THR A 474 -4.81 22.37 -13.69
C THR A 474 -5.67 21.10 -13.69
N PRO A 475 -5.59 20.23 -14.72
CA PRO A 475 -4.61 20.21 -15.82
C PRO A 475 -4.96 21.12 -17.01
N ARG A 476 -6.00 21.96 -16.94
CA ARG A 476 -6.33 22.93 -17.99
C ARG A 476 -5.47 24.19 -17.88
N TYR A 477 -5.47 25.00 -18.92
CA TYR A 477 -4.77 26.29 -18.97
C TYR A 477 -5.61 27.34 -19.68
N LEU A 478 -5.43 28.60 -19.32
CA LEU A 478 -6.05 29.71 -20.01
C LEU A 478 -5.60 29.75 -21.49
N THR A 479 -6.57 29.90 -22.38
CA THR A 479 -6.28 30.28 -23.77
C THR A 479 -5.84 31.74 -23.83
N LYS A 480 -5.31 32.19 -24.97
CA LYS A 480 -4.94 33.60 -25.18
C LYS A 480 -6.09 34.58 -24.88
N VAL A 481 -7.34 34.20 -25.19
CA VAL A 481 -8.52 34.99 -24.84
C VAL A 481 -8.72 35.05 -23.33
N GLY A 482 -8.54 33.92 -22.63
CA GLY A 482 -8.60 33.86 -21.17
C GLY A 482 -7.48 34.66 -20.49
N GLU A 483 -6.26 34.62 -21.03
CA GLU A 483 -5.16 35.47 -20.55
C GLU A 483 -5.49 36.95 -20.71
N ASP A 484 -6.04 37.38 -21.86
CA ASP A 484 -6.44 38.77 -22.08
C ASP A 484 -7.54 39.21 -21.10
N ARG A 485 -8.49 38.33 -20.77
CA ARG A 485 -9.50 38.58 -19.72
C ARG A 485 -8.85 38.70 -18.35
N MET A 486 -7.90 37.82 -18.02
CA MET A 486 -7.17 37.88 -16.74
C MET A 486 -6.34 39.16 -16.63
N ARG A 487 -5.71 39.63 -17.72
CA ARG A 487 -5.00 40.91 -17.76
C ARG A 487 -5.96 42.09 -17.48
N LYS A 488 -7.20 42.05 -17.99
CA LYS A 488 -8.22 43.06 -17.67
C LYS A 488 -8.60 43.03 -16.19
N LEU A 489 -8.81 41.85 -15.61
CA LEU A 489 -9.07 41.69 -14.17
C LEU A 489 -7.90 42.20 -13.33
N ALA A 490 -6.67 41.78 -13.61
CA ALA A 490 -5.48 42.24 -12.90
C ALA A 490 -5.24 43.75 -13.04
N LYS A 491 -5.56 44.35 -14.20
CA LYS A 491 -5.53 45.82 -14.36
C LYS A 491 -6.59 46.52 -13.51
N ARG A 492 -7.76 45.91 -13.34
CA ARG A 492 -8.89 46.48 -12.61
C ARG A 492 -8.74 46.35 -11.10
N TYR A 493 -8.41 45.16 -10.63
CA TYR A 493 -8.41 44.79 -9.21
C TYR A 493 -7.00 44.76 -8.60
N GLY A 494 -5.95 44.80 -9.43
CA GLY A 494 -4.57 44.50 -9.03
C GLY A 494 -4.37 42.99 -8.78
N ALA A 495 -3.13 42.52 -8.88
CA ALA A 495 -2.81 41.11 -8.62
C ALA A 495 -3.25 40.64 -7.23
N ALA A 496 -3.02 41.45 -6.18
CA ALA A 496 -3.44 41.10 -4.82
C ALA A 496 -4.98 40.93 -4.71
N GLY A 497 -5.75 41.76 -5.41
CA GLY A 497 -7.21 41.64 -5.48
C GLY A 497 -7.63 40.34 -6.18
N VAL A 498 -6.98 40.00 -7.30
CA VAL A 498 -7.21 38.75 -8.04
C VAL A 498 -6.86 37.53 -7.18
N LEU A 499 -5.68 37.51 -6.54
CA LEU A 499 -5.23 36.42 -5.68
C LEU A 499 -6.19 36.20 -4.50
N ARG A 500 -6.67 37.28 -3.87
CA ARG A 500 -7.72 37.21 -2.84
C ARG A 500 -9.03 36.63 -3.38
N GLY A 501 -9.38 36.94 -4.63
CA GLY A 501 -10.53 36.33 -5.31
C GLY A 501 -10.35 34.82 -5.50
N ILE A 502 -9.15 34.40 -5.94
CA ILE A 502 -8.77 32.98 -6.09
C ILE A 502 -8.85 32.25 -4.75
N GLU A 503 -8.27 32.80 -3.68
CA GLU A 503 -8.34 32.25 -2.33
C GLU A 503 -9.80 32.06 -1.88
N ALA A 504 -10.64 33.08 -2.07
CA ALA A 504 -12.06 33.01 -1.71
C ALA A 504 -12.86 32.00 -2.55
N LEU A 505 -12.46 31.73 -3.80
CA LEU A 505 -13.06 30.67 -4.63
C LEU A 505 -12.67 29.29 -4.13
N MET A 506 -11.40 29.08 -3.81
CA MET A 506 -10.90 27.81 -3.26
C MET A 506 -11.62 27.42 -1.96
N ALA A 507 -11.98 28.41 -1.15
CA ALA A 507 -12.75 28.20 0.08
C ALA A 507 -14.28 28.02 -0.14
N SER A 508 -14.80 28.19 -1.35
CA SER A 508 -16.24 28.13 -1.63
C SER A 508 -16.70 26.70 -1.91
N SER A 509 -17.70 26.21 -1.17
CA SER A 509 -18.19 24.81 -1.17
C SER A 509 -18.86 24.30 -2.45
N GLY A 510 -18.83 25.07 -3.54
CA GLY A 510 -19.45 24.71 -4.83
C GLY A 510 -18.64 25.16 -6.04
N PHE A 511 -17.36 25.51 -5.86
CA PHE A 511 -16.48 25.81 -6.98
C PHE A 511 -15.97 24.52 -7.62
N ASP A 512 -16.17 24.38 -8.92
CA ASP A 512 -15.61 23.32 -9.75
C ASP A 512 -14.59 23.95 -10.71
N SER A 513 -13.30 23.63 -10.53
CA SER A 513 -12.21 24.17 -11.36
C SER A 513 -12.22 23.64 -12.79
N GLN A 514 -12.98 22.57 -13.07
CA GLN A 514 -13.12 21.95 -14.38
C GLN A 514 -14.39 22.40 -15.12
N ALA A 515 -15.23 23.25 -14.52
CA ALA A 515 -16.41 23.79 -15.16
C ALA A 515 -16.05 24.80 -16.27
N ASP A 516 -16.80 24.79 -17.37
CA ASP A 516 -16.56 25.69 -18.52
C ASP A 516 -16.71 27.18 -18.17
N ASN A 517 -17.41 27.50 -17.08
CA ASN A 517 -17.61 28.85 -16.56
C ASN A 517 -16.77 29.17 -15.31
N ALA A 518 -15.74 28.37 -14.99
CA ALA A 518 -14.89 28.60 -13.82
C ALA A 518 -14.25 30.01 -13.77
N PHE A 519 -14.04 30.65 -14.93
CA PHE A 519 -13.51 32.01 -15.01
C PHE A 519 -14.55 33.08 -14.62
N ASP A 520 -15.80 32.87 -14.98
CA ASP A 520 -16.88 33.79 -14.62
C ASP A 520 -17.13 33.76 -13.12
N ALA A 521 -16.95 32.60 -12.47
CA ALA A 521 -16.98 32.48 -11.01
C ALA A 521 -15.94 33.39 -10.33
N LEU A 522 -14.73 33.52 -10.90
CA LEU A 522 -13.73 34.47 -10.39
C LEU A 522 -14.20 35.91 -10.51
N SER A 523 -14.72 36.29 -11.67
CA SER A 523 -15.21 37.65 -11.88
C SER A 523 -16.36 37.99 -10.93
N MET A 524 -17.29 37.06 -10.72
CA MET A 524 -18.38 37.19 -9.75
C MET A 524 -17.84 37.39 -8.32
N LYS A 525 -16.85 36.58 -7.92
CA LYS A 525 -16.26 36.69 -6.58
C LYS A 525 -15.50 37.99 -6.37
N LEU A 526 -14.80 38.49 -7.40
CA LEU A 526 -14.12 39.78 -7.33
C LEU A 526 -15.09 40.95 -7.19
N VAL A 527 -16.23 40.91 -7.90
CA VAL A 527 -17.30 41.91 -7.74
C VAL A 527 -17.94 41.84 -6.35
N GLU A 528 -18.16 40.64 -5.80
CA GLU A 528 -18.65 40.45 -4.43
C GLU A 528 -17.71 41.08 -3.39
N LEU A 529 -16.39 40.85 -3.54
CA LEU A 529 -15.37 41.34 -2.61
C LEU A 529 -15.16 42.86 -2.63
N GLN A 530 -15.66 43.58 -3.65
CA GLN A 530 -15.60 45.05 -3.71
C GLN A 530 -16.47 45.75 -2.63
N GLY A 531 -17.45 45.04 -2.05
CA GLY A 531 -18.31 45.60 -1.01
C GLY A 531 -19.21 46.74 -1.51
N THR A 532 -19.41 47.77 -0.68
CA THR A 532 -20.38 48.84 -0.95
C THR A 532 -19.84 49.92 -1.89
N LEU A 533 -20.31 49.92 -3.14
CA LEU A 533 -19.89 50.88 -4.18
C LEU A 533 -20.78 52.14 -4.26
N GLN A 534 -21.29 52.65 -3.13
CA GLN A 534 -22.22 53.79 -3.12
C GLN A 534 -21.73 55.03 -3.91
N PRO A 535 -20.48 55.50 -3.75
CA PRO A 535 -19.99 56.65 -4.52
C PRO A 535 -19.95 56.41 -6.03
N ARG A 536 -19.61 55.18 -6.45
CA ARG A 536 -19.56 54.80 -7.87
C ARG A 536 -20.96 54.65 -8.47
N ARG A 537 -21.93 54.15 -7.71
CA ARG A 537 -23.35 54.14 -8.11
C ARG A 537 -23.89 55.55 -8.32
N ALA A 538 -23.58 56.48 -7.41
CA ALA A 538 -23.94 57.88 -7.56
C ALA A 538 -23.30 58.51 -8.81
N TYR A 539 -22.03 58.17 -9.09
CA TYR A 539 -21.35 58.62 -10.30
C TYR A 539 -22.01 58.08 -11.58
N LEU A 540 -22.32 56.78 -11.64
CA LEU A 540 -23.03 56.14 -12.76
C LEU A 540 -24.38 56.82 -13.02
N ALA A 541 -25.18 57.04 -11.96
CA ALA A 541 -26.44 57.77 -12.05
C ALA A 541 -26.25 59.19 -12.62
N GLY A 542 -25.16 59.87 -12.24
CA GLY A 542 -24.78 61.17 -12.77
C GLY A 542 -24.43 61.15 -14.27
N VAL A 543 -23.72 60.12 -14.74
CA VAL A 543 -23.40 59.94 -16.17
C VAL A 543 -24.67 59.71 -16.98
N LEU A 544 -25.55 58.82 -16.52
CA LEU A 544 -26.80 58.51 -17.21
C LEU A 544 -27.76 59.69 -17.23
N ARG A 545 -27.91 60.43 -16.13
CA ARG A 545 -28.80 61.62 -16.06
C ARG A 545 -28.42 62.72 -17.05
N LYS A 546 -27.13 62.83 -17.41
CA LYS A 546 -26.67 63.80 -18.42
C LYS A 546 -27.06 63.42 -19.84
N ARG A 547 -27.37 62.15 -20.10
CA ARG A 547 -27.59 61.59 -21.44
C ARG A 547 -29.03 61.18 -21.68
N LEU A 548 -29.70 60.67 -20.64
CA LEU A 548 -31.03 60.10 -20.71
C LEU A 548 -31.99 60.91 -19.82
N PRO A 549 -33.11 61.43 -20.37
CA PRO A 549 -34.08 62.15 -19.58
C PRO A 549 -34.86 61.22 -18.64
N LYS A 550 -35.32 61.76 -17.50
CA LYS A 550 -36.22 61.09 -16.54
C LYS A 550 -35.68 59.77 -15.91
N LEU A 551 -34.43 59.77 -15.44
CA LEU A 551 -33.84 58.63 -14.71
C LEU A 551 -34.63 58.29 -13.42
N ASN A 552 -35.06 57.03 -13.30
CA ASN A 552 -35.55 56.43 -12.06
C ASN A 552 -34.38 55.78 -11.29
N THR A 553 -33.93 56.42 -10.20
CA THR A 553 -32.77 55.96 -9.42
C THR A 553 -32.97 54.59 -8.78
N HIS A 554 -34.19 54.27 -8.31
CA HIS A 554 -34.46 52.98 -7.66
C HIS A 554 -34.38 51.82 -8.66
N TRP A 555 -34.92 52.02 -9.86
CA TRP A 555 -34.83 51.05 -10.94
C TRP A 555 -33.38 50.85 -11.40
N LEU A 556 -32.60 51.94 -11.52
CA LEU A 556 -31.17 51.84 -11.84
C LEU A 556 -30.39 51.07 -10.76
N ASP A 557 -30.67 51.32 -9.48
CA ASP A 557 -30.02 50.59 -8.38
C ASP A 557 -30.34 49.09 -8.42
N GLN A 558 -31.57 48.70 -8.78
CA GLN A 558 -31.93 47.28 -8.99
C GLN A 558 -31.14 46.67 -10.14
N GLN A 559 -31.08 47.35 -11.28
CA GLN A 559 -30.33 46.90 -12.46
C GLN A 559 -28.83 46.75 -12.17
N VAL A 560 -28.24 47.69 -11.43
CA VAL A 560 -26.83 47.60 -11.01
C VAL A 560 -26.62 46.43 -10.07
N VAL A 561 -27.51 46.20 -9.09
CA VAL A 561 -27.39 45.05 -8.18
C VAL A 561 -27.52 43.72 -8.92
N GLU A 562 -28.46 43.61 -9.85
CA GLU A 562 -28.64 42.40 -10.67
C GLU A 562 -27.45 42.14 -11.60
N ALA A 563 -26.93 43.17 -12.25
CA ALA A 563 -25.74 43.05 -13.09
C ALA A 563 -24.48 42.70 -12.27
N MET A 564 -24.30 43.32 -11.10
CA MET A 564 -23.21 42.96 -10.18
C MET A 564 -23.33 41.52 -9.68
N LYS A 565 -24.55 41.02 -9.41
CA LYS A 565 -24.79 39.61 -9.07
C LYS A 565 -24.42 38.65 -10.20
N ARG A 566 -24.50 39.09 -11.46
CA ARG A 566 -24.02 38.33 -12.62
C ARG A 566 -22.50 38.43 -12.83
N GLY A 567 -21.77 39.16 -11.97
CA GLY A 567 -20.32 39.37 -12.08
C GLY A 567 -19.90 40.49 -13.03
N VAL A 568 -20.83 41.36 -13.45
CA VAL A 568 -20.52 42.56 -14.25
C VAL A 568 -20.03 43.66 -13.31
N ASP A 569 -18.80 44.16 -13.55
CA ASP A 569 -18.22 45.24 -12.75
C ASP A 569 -18.89 46.59 -13.07
N ILE A 570 -19.04 47.44 -12.06
CA ILE A 570 -19.71 48.73 -12.20
C ILE A 570 -19.03 49.66 -13.24
N GLU A 571 -17.73 49.51 -13.51
CA GLU A 571 -17.08 50.29 -14.57
C GLU A 571 -17.49 49.82 -15.96
N GLN A 572 -17.78 48.53 -16.18
CA GLN A 572 -18.34 48.09 -17.46
C GLN A 572 -19.68 48.79 -17.72
N MET A 573 -20.49 48.92 -16.66
CA MET A 573 -21.74 49.67 -16.70
C MET A 573 -21.51 51.19 -16.91
N ILE A 574 -20.47 51.77 -16.32
CA ILE A 574 -20.10 53.18 -16.54
C ILE A 574 -19.62 53.42 -17.97
N GLU A 575 -18.81 52.52 -18.55
CA GLU A 575 -18.38 52.62 -19.95
C GLU A 575 -19.57 52.49 -20.90
N LEU A 576 -20.49 51.55 -20.65
CA LEU A 576 -21.76 51.47 -21.37
C LEU A 576 -22.57 52.77 -21.26
N ALA A 577 -22.69 53.32 -20.04
CA ALA A 577 -23.42 54.56 -19.80
C ALA A 577 -22.86 55.76 -20.58
N LYS A 578 -21.59 55.73 -21.00
CA LYS A 578 -20.99 56.79 -21.82
C LYS A 578 -21.36 56.72 -23.30
N VAL A 579 -21.96 55.64 -23.78
CA VAL A 579 -22.26 55.46 -25.21
C VAL A 579 -23.75 55.35 -25.52
N VAL A 580 -24.59 55.02 -24.53
CA VAL A 580 -26.04 54.90 -24.71
C VAL A 580 -26.74 56.23 -24.97
N THR A 581 -27.78 56.19 -25.81
CA THR A 581 -28.61 57.35 -26.17
C THR A 581 -30.10 57.17 -25.88
N SER A 582 -30.54 55.97 -25.51
CA SER A 582 -31.92 55.69 -25.04
C SER A 582 -31.91 54.73 -23.84
N TRP A 583 -33.05 54.63 -23.14
CA TRP A 583 -33.23 53.65 -22.06
C TRP A 583 -33.25 52.20 -22.59
N ASP A 584 -33.78 51.98 -23.79
CA ASP A 584 -33.76 50.66 -24.44
C ASP A 584 -32.31 50.19 -24.71
N MET A 585 -31.47 51.07 -25.26
CA MET A 585 -30.05 50.76 -25.47
C MET A 585 -29.28 50.49 -24.18
N TRP A 586 -29.72 51.07 -23.05
CA TRP A 586 -29.14 50.79 -21.75
C TRP A 586 -29.56 49.41 -21.23
N SER A 587 -30.85 49.09 -21.31
CA SER A 587 -31.38 47.80 -20.89
C SER A 587 -30.77 46.66 -21.72
N ASP A 588 -30.81 46.76 -23.05
CA ASP A 588 -30.20 45.78 -23.95
C ASP A 588 -28.69 45.65 -23.67
N GLY A 589 -28.01 46.80 -23.55
CA GLY A 589 -26.58 46.82 -23.28
C GLY A 589 -26.21 46.19 -21.93
N ILE A 590 -27.00 46.42 -20.87
CA ILE A 590 -26.76 45.80 -19.55
C ILE A 590 -26.98 44.29 -19.61
N GLU A 591 -28.00 43.82 -20.32
CA GLU A 591 -28.26 42.39 -20.47
C GLU A 591 -27.12 41.70 -21.22
N ASP A 592 -26.61 42.34 -22.26
CA ASP A 592 -25.49 41.86 -23.09
C ASP A 592 -24.12 41.90 -22.40
N LEU A 593 -23.96 42.71 -21.34
CA LEU A 593 -22.71 42.76 -20.59
C LEU A 593 -22.40 41.38 -19.97
N ARG A 594 -21.20 40.90 -20.27
CA ARG A 594 -20.60 39.72 -19.65
C ARG A 594 -19.52 40.13 -18.65
N PRO A 595 -19.22 39.29 -17.64
CA PRO A 595 -18.05 39.47 -16.80
C PRO A 595 -16.77 39.66 -17.63
N TYR A 596 -15.79 40.39 -17.10
CA TYR A 596 -14.55 40.79 -17.79
C TYR A 596 -13.79 39.67 -18.48
#